data_AF-A0A316IGT8-F1
#
_entry.id   AF-A0A316IGT8-F1
#
_cell.length_a   1.000
_cell.length_b   1.000
_cell.length_c   1.000
_cell.angle_alpha   90.00
_cell.angle_beta   90.00
_cell.angle_gamma   90.00
#
_symmetry.space_group_name_H-M   'P 1'
#
loop_
_entity.id
_entity.type
_entity.pdbx_description
1 polymer ?
#
loop_
_entity_poly.entity_id
_entity_poly.type
_entity_poly.pdbx_seq_one_letter_code
_entity_poly.pdbx_strand_id
1 'polypeptide(L)'
;MRTVPYPHPGEILLEEFLVPMGISQYRLAKEIGIPATRVGEIVAGRRAITADTGLRLSRFFGTSEGFWTGLQDDHDRAQAKDRIAKTLDGITPWCQHVA
;
A
#
# COMPACT_ATOMS: atom_id res chain seq x y z
N MET A 1 -4.07 -13.05 16.73
CA MET A 1 -3.16 -12.40 15.75
C MET A 1 -3.52 -12.92 14.37
N ARG A 2 -3.56 -12.06 13.34
CA ARG A 2 -3.67 -12.54 11.96
C ARG A 2 -2.43 -13.38 11.66
N THR A 3 -2.63 -14.61 11.20
CA THR A 3 -1.53 -15.52 10.82
C THR A 3 -0.98 -15.21 9.43
N VAL A 4 -1.67 -14.35 8.67
CA VAL A 4 -1.33 -13.99 7.29
C VAL A 4 -0.77 -12.56 7.26
N PRO A 5 0.43 -12.34 6.68
CA PRO A 5 1.00 -11.00 6.48
C PRO A 5 0.03 -10.10 5.73
N TYR A 6 0.06 -8.79 6.02
CA TYR A 6 -0.65 -7.83 5.18
C TYR A 6 0.05 -7.73 3.83
N PRO A 7 -0.64 -7.99 2.71
CA PRO A 7 -0.03 -7.95 1.39
C PRO A 7 0.47 -6.53 1.10
N HIS A 8 1.55 -6.44 0.33
CA HIS A 8 2.00 -5.13 -0.17
C HIS A 8 1.00 -4.64 -1.22
N PRO A 9 0.66 -3.34 -1.29
CA PRO A 9 -0.29 -2.83 -2.30
C PRO A 9 0.08 -3.16 -3.75
N GLY A 10 1.38 -3.33 -4.01
CA GLY A 10 1.88 -3.78 -5.31
C GLY A 10 1.52 -5.21 -5.69
N GLU A 11 1.35 -6.11 -4.71
CA GLU A 11 0.85 -7.46 -4.92
C GLU A 11 -0.63 -7.41 -5.33
N ILE A 12 -1.42 -6.60 -4.61
CA ILE A 12 -2.83 -6.34 -4.97
C ILE A 12 -2.93 -5.73 -6.37
N LEU A 13 -2.09 -4.76 -6.70
CA LEU A 13 -2.03 -4.16 -8.04
C LEU A 13 -1.79 -5.23 -9.12
N LEU A 14 -0.88 -6.17 -8.87
CA LEU A 14 -0.57 -7.22 -9.83
C LEU A 14 -1.71 -8.23 -9.96
N GLU A 15 -2.10 -8.86 -8.86
CA GLU A 15 -2.96 -10.05 -8.84
C GLU A 15 -4.44 -9.70 -9.03
N GLU A 16 -4.89 -8.55 -8.52
CA GLU A 16 -6.31 -8.18 -8.55
C GLU A 16 -6.66 -7.24 -9.71
N PHE A 17 -5.68 -6.58 -10.33
CA PHE A 17 -5.91 -5.61 -11.41
C PHE A 17 -5.16 -5.98 -12.69
N LEU A 18 -3.83 -6.05 -12.67
CA LEU A 18 -3.05 -6.20 -13.89
C LEU A 18 -3.24 -7.57 -14.56
N VAL A 19 -3.15 -8.65 -13.80
CA VAL A 19 -3.31 -10.02 -14.32
C VAL A 19 -4.73 -10.26 -14.86
N PRO A 20 -5.82 -9.97 -14.10
CA PRO A 20 -7.18 -10.19 -14.59
C PRO A 20 -7.56 -9.34 -15.81
N MET A 21 -7.00 -8.13 -15.91
CA MET A 21 -7.27 -7.21 -17.02
C MET A 21 -6.35 -7.40 -18.23
N GLY A 22 -5.33 -8.28 -18.13
CA GLY A 22 -4.33 -8.47 -19.18
C GLY A 22 -3.50 -7.22 -19.46
N ILE A 23 -3.27 -6.37 -18.45
CA ILE A 23 -2.51 -5.12 -18.57
C ILE A 23 -1.06 -5.38 -18.14
N SER A 24 -0.10 -5.10 -19.02
CA SER A 24 1.31 -5.16 -18.64
C SER A 24 1.70 -3.96 -17.76
N GLN A 25 2.68 -4.16 -16.88
CA GLN A 25 3.25 -3.07 -16.06
C GLN A 25 3.76 -1.90 -16.93
N TYR A 26 4.35 -2.21 -18.10
CA TYR A 26 4.78 -1.21 -19.06
C TYR A 26 3.59 -0.39 -19.61
N ARG A 27 2.49 -1.06 -19.97
CA ARG A 27 1.28 -0.38 -20.45
C ARG A 27 0.72 0.52 -19.36
N LEU A 28 0.56 0.01 -18.14
CA LEU A 28 0.11 0.81 -17.00
C LEU A 28 0.97 2.07 -16.84
N ALA A 29 2.30 1.90 -16.80
CA ALA A 29 3.24 3.01 -16.64
C ALA A 29 3.05 4.11 -17.69
N LYS A 30 2.84 3.73 -18.96
CA LYS A 30 2.59 4.65 -20.06
C LYS A 30 1.27 5.41 -19.89
N GLU A 31 0.19 4.71 -19.54
CA GLU A 31 -1.15 5.30 -19.39
C GLU A 31 -1.23 6.27 -18.20
N ILE A 32 -0.54 5.96 -17.09
CA ILE A 32 -0.56 6.79 -15.88
C ILE A 32 0.58 7.83 -15.84
N GLY A 33 1.43 7.84 -16.88
CA GLY A 33 2.48 8.83 -17.08
C GLY A 33 3.61 8.76 -16.04
N ILE A 34 4.04 7.56 -15.64
CA ILE A 34 5.17 7.35 -14.72
C ILE A 34 6.20 6.38 -15.30
N PRO A 35 7.46 6.38 -14.83
CA PRO A 35 8.47 5.44 -15.31
C PRO A 35 8.07 3.98 -15.06
N ALA A 36 8.30 3.10 -16.05
CA ALA A 36 8.00 1.67 -15.91
C ALA A 36 8.79 1.01 -14.76
N THR A 37 9.99 1.50 -14.47
CA THR A 37 10.78 1.08 -13.30
C THR A 37 10.04 1.32 -11.99
N ARG A 38 9.31 2.44 -11.87
CA ARG A 38 8.51 2.78 -10.69
C ARG A 38 7.38 1.76 -10.49
N VAL A 39 6.66 1.41 -11.55
CA VAL A 39 5.60 0.38 -11.49
C VAL A 39 6.19 -0.96 -11.09
N GLY A 40 7.31 -1.36 -11.70
CA GLY A 40 7.98 -2.62 -11.37
C GLY A 40 8.49 -2.69 -9.92
N GLU A 41 9.01 -1.60 -9.37
CA GLU A 41 9.39 -1.52 -7.96
C GLU A 41 8.18 -1.61 -7.02
N ILE A 42 7.05 -0.99 -7.38
CA ILE A 42 5.81 -1.07 -6.60
C ILE A 42 5.32 -2.52 -6.58
N VAL A 43 5.15 -3.13 -7.75
CA VAL A 43 4.69 -4.52 -7.88
C VAL A 43 5.60 -5.48 -7.13
N ALA A 44 6.92 -5.26 -7.18
CA ALA A 44 7.88 -6.08 -6.46
C ALA A 44 8.00 -5.77 -4.95
N GLY A 45 7.15 -4.90 -4.40
CA GLY A 45 7.17 -4.56 -2.97
C GLY A 45 8.37 -3.74 -2.50
N ARG A 46 9.15 -3.18 -3.43
CA ARG A 46 10.36 -2.39 -3.12
C ARG A 46 10.09 -0.89 -3.04
N ARG A 47 8.90 -0.45 -3.47
CA ARG A 47 8.48 0.95 -3.43
C ARG A 47 7.04 1.06 -2.95
N ALA A 48 6.81 1.92 -1.97
CA ALA A 48 5.49 2.27 -1.49
C ALA A 48 4.69 3.07 -2.54
N ILE A 49 3.37 2.95 -2.51
CA ILE A 49 2.47 3.82 -3.27
C ILE A 49 2.36 5.17 -2.54
N THR A 50 2.79 6.23 -3.20
CA THR A 50 2.65 7.61 -2.71
C THR A 50 1.28 8.18 -3.09
N ALA A 51 0.88 9.33 -2.51
CA ALA A 51 -0.34 10.03 -2.89
C ALA A 51 -0.42 10.34 -4.40
N ASP A 52 0.65 10.84 -5.02
CA ASP A 52 0.71 11.07 -6.49
C ASP A 52 0.47 9.79 -7.28
N THR A 53 1.10 8.69 -6.89
CA THR A 53 0.90 7.40 -7.59
C THR A 53 -0.51 6.85 -7.34
N GLY A 54 -1.02 6.96 -6.12
CA GLY A 54 -2.36 6.54 -5.74
C GLY A 54 -3.44 7.25 -6.54
N LEU A 55 -3.37 8.59 -6.65
CA LEU A 55 -4.32 9.36 -7.45
C LEU A 55 -4.30 8.97 -8.94
N ARG A 56 -3.11 8.73 -9.50
CA ARG A 56 -2.95 8.25 -10.88
C ARG A 56 -3.57 6.89 -11.09
N LEU A 57 -3.31 5.94 -10.19
CA LEU A 57 -3.91 4.60 -10.22
C LEU A 57 -5.43 4.67 -10.04
N SER A 58 -5.92 5.50 -9.11
CA SER A 58 -7.35 5.69 -8.88
C SER A 58 -8.06 6.24 -10.11
N ARG A 59 -7.46 7.23 -10.78
CA ARG A 59 -8.00 7.77 -12.03
C ARG A 59 -8.03 6.73 -13.14
N PHE A 60 -7.01 5.89 -13.24
CA PHE A 60 -6.89 4.87 -14.28
C PHE A 60 -7.86 3.69 -14.07
N PHE A 61 -7.98 3.19 -12.84
CA PHE A 61 -8.80 2.03 -12.51
C PHE A 61 -10.23 2.37 -12.06
N GLY A 62 -10.56 3.65 -11.90
CA GLY A 62 -11.88 4.08 -11.45
C GLY A 62 -12.15 3.80 -9.97
N THR A 63 -11.11 3.72 -9.13
CA THR A 63 -11.25 3.55 -7.67
C THR A 63 -11.36 4.90 -6.97
N SER A 64 -11.74 4.91 -5.69
CA SER A 64 -11.74 6.14 -4.89
C SER A 64 -10.32 6.70 -4.72
N GLU A 65 -10.20 8.02 -4.53
CA GLU A 65 -8.89 8.70 -4.40
C GLU A 65 -8.01 8.13 -3.28
N GLY A 66 -8.64 7.69 -2.17
CA GLY A 66 -7.94 7.13 -1.01
C GLY A 66 -7.71 5.62 -1.07
N PHE A 67 -8.17 4.91 -2.11
CA PHE A 67 -8.11 3.44 -2.15
C PHE A 67 -6.68 2.93 -2.01
N TRP A 68 -5.77 3.37 -2.89
CA TRP A 68 -4.40 2.84 -2.94
C TRP A 68 -3.53 3.28 -1.76
N THR A 69 -3.68 4.51 -1.29
CA THR A 69 -2.96 4.99 -0.09
C THR A 69 -3.50 4.33 1.17
N GLY A 70 -4.79 4.01 1.23
CA GLY A 70 -5.36 3.22 2.33
C GLY A 70 -4.75 1.82 2.42
N LEU A 71 -4.55 1.15 1.28
CA LEU A 71 -3.83 -0.13 1.25
C LEU A 71 -2.38 0.00 1.74
N GLN A 72 -1.69 1.08 1.36
CA GLN A 72 -0.34 1.36 1.83
C GLN A 72 -0.32 1.59 3.35
N ASP A 73 -1.24 2.39 3.87
CA ASP A 73 -1.37 2.66 5.30
C ASP A 73 -1.66 1.38 6.09
N ASP A 74 -2.51 0.49 5.58
CA ASP A 74 -2.79 -0.80 6.20
C ASP A 74 -1.54 -1.67 6.28
N HIS A 75 -0.80 -1.78 5.17
CA HIS A 75 0.44 -2.53 5.10
C HIS A 75 1.51 -1.96 6.05
N ASP A 76 1.74 -0.65 6.00
CA ASP A 76 2.75 0.03 6.80
C ASP A 76 2.43 -0.04 8.29
N ARG A 77 1.15 0.13 8.67
CA ARG A 77 0.70 -0.03 10.06
C ARG A 77 0.90 -1.45 10.56
N ALA A 78 0.61 -2.47 9.74
CA ALA A 78 0.83 -3.86 10.13
C ALA A 78 2.32 -4.12 10.41
N GLN A 79 3.20 -3.74 9.47
CA GLN A 79 4.63 -3.91 9.67
C GLN A 79 5.17 -3.08 10.86
N ALA A 80 4.69 -1.86 11.03
CA ALA A 80 5.11 -1.01 12.13
C ALA A 80 4.72 -1.64 13.47
N LYS A 81 3.47 -2.10 13.62
CA LYS A 81 3.00 -2.78 14.83
C LYS A 81 3.90 -3.95 15.21
N ASP A 82 4.28 -4.77 14.24
CA ASP A 82 5.18 -5.91 14.50
C ASP A 82 6.58 -5.46 14.93
N ARG A 83 7.14 -4.42 14.28
CA ARG A 83 8.46 -3.87 14.62
C ARG A 83 8.52 -3.23 16.00
N ILE A 84 7.47 -2.50 16.40
CA ILE A 84 7.45 -1.71 17.64
C ILE A 84 6.55 -2.30 18.73
N ALA A 85 6.15 -3.57 18.62
CA ALA A 85 5.20 -4.22 19.54
C ALA A 85 5.57 -4.01 21.02
N LYS A 86 6.83 -4.31 21.40
CA LYS A 86 7.31 -4.15 22.78
C LYS A 86 7.27 -2.69 23.26
N THR A 87 7.50 -1.75 22.35
CA THR A 87 7.40 -0.32 22.68
C THR A 87 5.95 0.07 22.91
N LEU A 88 5.02 -0.41 22.07
CA LEU A 88 3.59 -0.15 22.22
C LEU A 88 3.04 -0.69 23.55
N ASP A 89 3.48 -1.88 23.97
CA ASP A 89 3.07 -2.50 25.23
C ASP A 89 3.45 -1.65 26.46
N GLY A 90 4.52 -0.84 26.35
CA GLY A 90 4.98 0.05 27.41
C GLY A 90 4.35 1.44 27.42
N ILE A 91 3.47 1.77 26.46
CA ILE A 91 2.83 3.09 26.38
C ILE A 91 1.52 3.09 27.17
N THR A 92 1.47 3.89 28.22
CA THR A 92 0.24 4.11 29.00
C THR A 92 -0.59 5.22 28.35
N PRO A 93 -1.88 5.00 28.03
CA PRO A 93 -2.78 6.04 27.55
C PRO A 93 -2.87 7.25 28.50
N TRP A 94 -2.89 8.46 27.95
CA TRP A 94 -2.93 9.69 28.75
C TRP A 94 -4.14 9.77 29.70
N CYS A 95 -5.30 9.26 29.30
CA CYS A 95 -6.51 9.25 30.14
C CYS A 95 -6.33 8.49 31.46
N GLN A 96 -5.32 7.63 31.59
CA GLN A 96 -5.01 6.88 32.81
C GLN A 96 -4.07 7.63 33.76
N HIS A 97 -3.58 8.82 33.39
CA HIS A 97 -2.69 9.64 34.21
C HIS A 97 -3.44 10.65 35.08
N VAL A 98 -4.72 10.87 34.81
CA VAL A 98 -5.54 11.84 35.53
C VAL A 98 -6.38 11.06 36.55
N ALA A 99 -5.86 10.97 37.77
CA ALA A 99 -6.58 10.54 38.96
C ALA A 99 -6.77 11.75 39.90
#